data_AF-A0A8T8I2P9-F1
#
_entry.id   AF-A0A8T8I2P9-F1
#
_cell.length_a   1.000
_cell.length_b   1.000
_cell.length_c   1.000
_cell.angle_alpha   90.00
_cell.angle_beta   90.00
_cell.angle_gamma   90.00
#
_symmetry.space_group_name_H-M   'P 1'
#
loop_
_entity.id
_entity.type
_entity.pdbx_description
1 polymer ?
#
loop_
_entity_poly.entity_id
_entity_poly.type
_entity_poly.pdbx_seq_one_letter_code
_entity_poly.pdbx_strand_id
1 'polypeptide(L)'
;MTVVLHVAGSGEELALTPARLVVAGYTARDVASVEAHIEELAAIGVPRPPSVPAFYDLDPALLTTDAVVAVGGPATSGEVEPVVIRSGGRHFLGVGSDHTDRDLERADIAAAKAACPKPLGARVVEVDLATADWAGLLAESSVDGWQYQRGPVSTLRHPVDLLDRMAAVLGPVEGDLVLFCGTLPLLAGEFSYGGYWRVHLEVPGGPLLSHAYEIKQRST
;
A
#
# COMPACT_ATOMS: atom_id res chain seq x y z
N MET A 1 1.62 -5.62 -17.02
CA MET A 1 2.17 -4.28 -17.34
C MET A 1 3.54 -4.18 -16.68
N THR A 2 4.53 -3.59 -17.35
CA THR A 2 5.88 -3.43 -16.80
C THR A 2 6.04 -2.00 -16.29
N VAL A 3 6.50 -1.83 -15.05
CA VAL A 3 6.89 -0.53 -14.50
C VAL A 3 8.41 -0.45 -14.41
N VAL A 4 8.98 0.74 -14.58
CA VAL A 4 10.42 0.97 -14.44
C VAL A 4 10.65 1.71 -13.13
N LEU A 5 11.50 1.14 -12.27
CA LEU A 5 11.85 1.69 -10.98
C LEU A 5 13.32 2.09 -10.96
N HIS A 6 13.64 3.20 -10.31
CA HIS A 6 14.99 3.71 -10.15
C HIS A 6 15.52 3.37 -8.76
N VAL A 7 16.56 2.53 -8.71
CA VAL A 7 17.18 2.11 -7.46
C VAL A 7 18.13 3.23 -6.98
N ALA A 8 17.80 3.80 -5.83
CA ALA A 8 18.56 4.88 -5.24
C ALA A 8 19.97 4.42 -4.83
N GLY A 9 20.98 5.25 -5.08
CA GLY A 9 22.37 4.98 -4.71
C GLY A 9 23.15 4.16 -5.73
N SER A 10 22.51 3.34 -6.55
CA SER A 10 23.17 2.56 -7.62
C SER A 10 22.98 3.15 -9.02
N GLY A 11 21.90 3.90 -9.26
CA GLY A 11 21.52 4.38 -10.60
C GLY A 11 20.96 3.28 -11.50
N GLU A 12 20.69 2.10 -10.95
CA GLU A 12 20.07 0.97 -11.64
C GLU A 12 18.60 1.27 -11.97
N GLU A 13 18.17 0.86 -13.16
CA GLU A 13 16.76 0.81 -13.54
C GLU A 13 16.28 -0.65 -13.47
N LEU A 14 15.26 -0.88 -12.63
CA LEU A 14 14.62 -2.15 -12.43
C LEU A 14 13.32 -2.20 -13.24
N ALA A 15 13.31 -2.98 -14.32
CA ALA A 15 12.10 -3.29 -15.06
C ALA A 15 11.30 -4.38 -14.31
N LEU A 16 10.21 -3.99 -13.67
CA LEU A 16 9.40 -4.86 -12.82
C LEU A 16 8.11 -5.26 -13.55
N THR A 17 7.90 -6.57 -13.67
CA THR A 17 6.61 -7.15 -14.09
C THR A 17 6.18 -8.14 -13.01
N PRO A 18 5.40 -7.70 -12.01
CA PRO A 18 5.13 -8.55 -10.86
C PRO A 18 4.22 -9.70 -11.25
N ALA A 19 4.57 -10.90 -10.79
CA ALA A 19 3.72 -12.07 -10.89
C ALA A 19 2.52 -11.95 -9.94
N ARG A 20 2.68 -11.25 -8.80
CA ARG A 20 1.59 -10.92 -7.87
C ARG A 20 1.68 -9.50 -7.34
N LEU A 21 0.51 -8.89 -7.16
CA LEU A 21 0.32 -7.61 -6.50
C LEU A 21 -0.61 -7.85 -5.31
N VAL A 22 -0.10 -7.69 -4.10
CA VAL A 22 -0.86 -7.97 -2.87
C VAL A 22 -0.95 -6.72 -2.02
N VAL A 23 -2.14 -6.44 -1.51
CA VAL A 23 -2.37 -5.44 -0.46
C VAL A 23 -2.68 -6.14 0.85
N ALA A 24 -1.93 -5.81 1.91
CA ALA A 24 -2.15 -6.34 3.24
C ALA A 24 -3.02 -5.38 4.06
N GLY A 25 -4.19 -5.86 4.51
CA GLY A 25 -5.07 -5.13 5.43
C GLY A 25 -4.97 -5.63 6.87
N TYR A 26 -5.41 -4.83 7.83
CA TYR A 26 -5.36 -5.17 9.27
C TYR A 26 -3.94 -5.48 9.76
N THR A 27 -2.95 -4.71 9.28
CA THR A 27 -1.53 -4.95 9.54
C THR A 27 -0.99 -4.26 10.77
N ALA A 28 -1.83 -3.59 11.58
CA ALA A 28 -1.36 -2.99 12.82
C ALA A 28 -0.72 -4.05 13.74
N ARG A 29 0.37 -3.65 14.41
CA ARG A 29 1.17 -4.52 15.28
C ARG A 29 0.41 -4.89 16.55
N ASP A 30 -0.43 -3.98 17.04
CA ASP A 30 -1.29 -4.23 18.19
C ASP A 30 -2.46 -5.15 17.79
N VAL A 31 -2.32 -6.42 18.15
CA VAL A 31 -3.32 -7.46 17.88
C VAL A 31 -4.65 -7.15 18.56
N ALA A 32 -4.64 -6.59 19.77
CA ALA A 32 -5.86 -6.29 20.50
C ALA A 32 -6.62 -5.14 19.85
N SER A 33 -5.91 -4.11 19.38
CA SER A 33 -6.49 -3.00 18.62
C SER A 33 -7.10 -3.47 17.29
N VAL A 34 -6.40 -4.35 16.56
CA VAL A 34 -6.93 -4.95 15.32
C VAL A 34 -8.22 -5.74 15.60
N GLU A 35 -8.22 -6.57 16.63
CA GLU A 35 -9.39 -7.38 16.98
C GLU A 35 -10.58 -6.51 17.41
N ALA A 36 -10.34 -5.48 18.23
CA ALA A 36 -11.37 -4.53 18.63
C ALA A 36 -12.00 -3.80 17.43
N HIS A 37 -11.17 -3.40 16.45
CA HIS A 37 -11.65 -2.77 15.22
C HIS A 37 -12.46 -3.75 14.35
N ILE A 38 -12.05 -5.02 14.27
CA ILE A 38 -12.82 -6.06 13.58
C ILE A 38 -14.19 -6.26 14.24
N GLU A 39 -14.26 -6.28 15.57
CA GLU A 39 -15.53 -6.41 16.29
C GLU A 39 -16.45 -5.18 16.13
N GLU A 40 -15.88 -3.97 16.09
CA GLU A 40 -16.62 -2.74 15.78
C GLU A 40 -17.26 -2.81 14.40
N LEU A 41 -16.49 -3.23 13.38
CA LEU A 41 -16.97 -3.41 12.01
C LEU A 41 -18.02 -4.53 11.91
N ALA A 42 -17.82 -5.63 12.63
CA ALA A 42 -18.79 -6.73 12.69
C ALA A 42 -20.13 -6.30 13.29
N ALA A 43 -20.12 -5.42 14.31
CA ALA A 43 -21.32 -4.90 14.94
C ALA A 43 -22.20 -4.07 13.99
N ILE A 44 -21.61 -3.49 12.94
CA ILE A 44 -22.33 -2.74 11.88
C ILE A 44 -22.54 -3.55 10.60
N GLY A 45 -22.25 -4.86 10.62
CA GLY A 45 -22.56 -5.80 9.55
C GLY A 45 -21.44 -6.01 8.52
N VAL A 46 -20.24 -5.48 8.74
CA VAL A 46 -19.07 -5.77 7.89
C VAL A 46 -18.51 -7.15 8.27
N PRO A 47 -18.33 -8.08 7.32
CA PRO A 47 -17.86 -9.42 7.63
C PRO A 47 -16.41 -9.41 8.14
N ARG A 48 -16.11 -10.31 9.07
CA ARG A 48 -14.74 -10.53 9.54
C ARG A 48 -13.85 -11.02 8.39
N PRO A 49 -12.58 -10.59 8.31
CA PRO A 49 -11.68 -11.07 7.28
C PRO A 49 -11.34 -12.56 7.51
N PRO A 50 -11.02 -13.32 6.44
CA PRO A 50 -10.68 -14.74 6.54
C PRO A 50 -9.34 -15.01 7.25
N SER A 51 -8.48 -14.00 7.34
CA SER A 51 -7.21 -14.04 8.05
C SER A 51 -6.86 -12.66 8.60
N VAL A 52 -6.00 -12.60 9.62
CA VAL A 52 -5.44 -11.35 10.15
C VAL A 52 -3.91 -11.48 10.20
N PRO A 53 -3.16 -10.68 9.41
CA PRO A 53 -3.61 -9.72 8.38
C PRO A 53 -4.44 -10.37 7.27
N ALA A 54 -5.27 -9.56 6.61
CA ALA A 54 -5.97 -9.94 5.39
C ALA A 54 -5.04 -9.67 4.19
N PHE A 55 -5.04 -10.54 3.18
CA PHE A 55 -4.23 -10.37 1.98
C PHE A 55 -5.13 -10.34 0.75
N TYR A 56 -5.20 -9.19 0.10
CA TYR A 56 -5.97 -8.98 -1.12
C TYR A 56 -5.04 -9.18 -2.32
N ASP A 57 -5.18 -10.32 -3.00
CA ASP A 57 -4.45 -10.64 -4.22
C ASP A 57 -5.14 -9.96 -5.42
N LEU A 58 -4.47 -8.97 -5.99
CA LEU A 58 -5.02 -8.08 -7.01
C LEU A 58 -4.38 -8.34 -8.37
N ASP A 59 -5.07 -7.92 -9.43
CA ASP A 59 -4.50 -7.94 -10.78
C ASP A 59 -3.23 -7.07 -10.85
N PRO A 60 -2.05 -7.63 -11.20
CA PRO A 60 -0.81 -6.86 -11.38
C PRO A 60 -0.92 -5.70 -12.37
N ALA A 61 -1.91 -5.69 -13.26
CA ALA A 61 -2.19 -4.57 -14.16
C ALA A 61 -2.66 -3.30 -13.44
N LEU A 62 -3.07 -3.37 -12.17
CA LEU A 62 -3.44 -2.21 -11.37
C LEU A 62 -2.22 -1.41 -10.90
N LEU A 63 -1.03 -2.01 -10.87
CA LEU A 63 0.20 -1.32 -10.46
C LEU A 63 0.60 -0.29 -11.52
N THR A 64 0.87 0.93 -11.09
CA THR A 64 1.31 2.00 -11.99
C THR A 64 2.26 2.98 -11.28
N THR A 65 3.16 3.59 -12.04
CA THR A 65 3.98 4.73 -11.61
C THR A 65 3.50 6.05 -12.22
N ASP A 66 2.33 6.05 -12.87
CA ASP A 66 1.80 7.21 -13.57
C ASP A 66 1.42 8.34 -12.62
N ALA A 67 1.60 9.58 -13.09
CA ALA A 67 1.19 10.78 -12.37
C ALA A 67 -0.31 11.09 -12.54
N VAL A 68 -1.05 10.35 -13.37
CA VAL A 68 -2.49 10.50 -13.55
C VAL A 68 -3.09 9.10 -13.59
N VAL A 69 -4.08 8.85 -12.74
CA VAL A 69 -4.73 7.54 -12.63
C VAL A 69 -6.24 7.65 -12.73
N ALA A 70 -6.86 6.66 -13.37
CA ALA A 70 -8.28 6.68 -13.67
C ALA A 70 -9.10 5.85 -12.67
N VAL A 71 -10.06 6.47 -11.99
CA VAL A 71 -10.95 5.81 -11.01
C VAL A 71 -12.41 5.75 -11.51
N GLY A 72 -13.17 4.82 -10.95
CA GLY A 72 -14.56 4.55 -11.35
C GLY A 72 -15.60 5.49 -10.73
N GLY A 73 -15.35 6.02 -9.53
CA GLY A 73 -16.32 6.81 -8.77
C GLY A 73 -15.74 8.10 -8.17
N PRO A 74 -16.59 8.96 -7.58
CA PRO A 74 -16.15 10.18 -6.89
C PRO A 74 -15.71 9.94 -5.44
N ALA A 75 -16.16 8.85 -4.81
CA ALA A 75 -15.82 8.50 -3.44
C ALA A 75 -14.63 7.53 -3.40
N THR A 76 -13.46 7.99 -3.86
CA THR A 76 -12.22 7.22 -3.79
C THR A 76 -11.18 7.96 -2.96
N SER A 77 -10.32 7.21 -2.27
CA SER A 77 -9.24 7.81 -1.49
C SER A 77 -7.95 7.00 -1.56
N GLY A 78 -6.83 7.72 -1.53
CA GLY A 78 -5.49 7.15 -1.45
C GLY A 78 -5.02 7.00 -0.02
N GLU A 79 -4.39 5.88 0.30
CA GLU A 79 -3.77 5.65 1.60
C GLU A 79 -2.28 5.37 1.44
N VAL A 80 -1.40 6.08 2.15
CA VAL A 80 0.06 5.87 2.01
C VAL A 80 0.46 4.53 2.61
N GLU A 81 1.28 3.78 1.89
CA GLU A 81 1.85 2.53 2.39
C GLU A 81 3.34 2.42 2.07
N PRO A 82 4.15 1.86 2.99
CA PRO A 82 5.43 1.30 2.61
C PRO A 82 5.20 0.07 1.74
N VAL A 83 5.95 -0.05 0.64
CA VAL A 83 5.78 -1.12 -0.33
C VAL A 83 7.05 -1.95 -0.40
N VAL A 84 6.92 -3.26 -0.22
CA VAL A 84 8.02 -4.22 -0.42
C VAL A 84 7.91 -4.81 -1.82
N ILE A 85 9.02 -4.76 -2.55
CA ILE A 85 9.12 -5.29 -3.90
C ILE A 85 10.18 -6.38 -3.88
N ARG A 86 9.83 -7.57 -4.33
CA ARG A 86 10.80 -8.64 -4.57
C ARG A 86 11.01 -8.78 -6.06
N SER A 87 12.24 -8.64 -6.53
CA SER A 87 12.59 -8.87 -7.93
C SER A 87 13.98 -9.46 -8.05
N GLY A 88 14.11 -10.52 -8.86
CA GLY A 88 15.40 -11.20 -9.07
C GLY A 88 16.07 -11.71 -7.80
N GLY A 89 15.29 -12.07 -6.77
CA GLY A 89 15.80 -12.53 -5.47
C GLY A 89 16.26 -11.42 -4.51
N ARG A 90 16.17 -10.15 -4.92
CA ARG A 90 16.46 -8.96 -4.09
C ARG A 90 15.16 -8.35 -3.57
N HIS A 91 15.26 -7.59 -2.48
CA HIS A 91 14.15 -6.82 -1.93
C HIS A 91 14.42 -5.33 -2.06
N PHE A 92 13.36 -4.58 -2.35
CA PHE A 92 13.38 -3.15 -2.45
C PHE A 92 12.23 -2.56 -1.64
N LEU A 93 12.48 -1.40 -1.03
CA LEU A 93 11.50 -0.58 -0.34
C LEU A 93 11.09 0.58 -1.25
N GLY A 94 9.78 0.73 -1.42
CA GLY A 94 9.11 1.82 -2.11
C GLY A 94 8.07 2.49 -1.22
N VAL A 95 7.39 3.49 -1.78
CA VAL A 95 6.17 4.06 -1.22
C VAL A 95 5.07 4.00 -2.27
N GLY A 96 3.87 3.61 -1.86
CA GLY A 96 2.72 3.53 -2.74
C GLY A 96 1.49 4.12 -2.10
N SER A 97 0.42 4.14 -2.89
CA SER A 97 -0.91 4.47 -2.42
C SER A 97 -1.87 3.31 -2.66
N ASP A 98 -2.47 2.79 -1.61
CA ASP A 98 -3.58 1.85 -1.71
C ASP A 98 -4.87 2.60 -2.03
N HIS A 99 -4.97 3.09 -3.26
CA HIS A 99 -6.16 3.83 -3.68
C HIS A 99 -7.36 2.90 -3.70
N THR A 100 -8.46 3.29 -3.06
CA THR A 100 -9.61 2.41 -2.78
C THR A 100 -10.92 3.13 -3.07
N ASP A 101 -11.89 2.39 -3.61
CA ASP A 101 -13.27 2.87 -3.82
C ASP A 101 -14.09 2.69 -2.54
N ARG A 102 -14.44 3.80 -1.88
CA ARG A 102 -15.09 3.79 -0.56
C ARG A 102 -16.58 3.54 -0.61
N ASP A 103 -17.20 3.67 -1.78
CA ASP A 103 -18.59 3.25 -1.96
C ASP A 103 -18.67 1.73 -2.04
N LEU A 104 -17.75 1.09 -2.78
CA LEU A 104 -17.67 -0.37 -2.87
C LEU A 104 -17.20 -1.03 -1.57
N GLU A 105 -16.30 -0.38 -0.82
CA GLU A 105 -15.66 -0.98 0.37
C GLU A 105 -16.68 -1.36 1.44
N ARG A 106 -17.79 -0.62 1.54
CA ARG A 106 -18.89 -0.89 2.47
C ARG A 106 -19.52 -2.27 2.28
N ALA A 107 -19.47 -2.79 1.06
CA ALA A 107 -20.02 -4.08 0.69
C ALA A 107 -18.93 -5.15 0.54
N ASP A 108 -17.81 -4.80 -0.08
CA ASP A 108 -16.73 -5.73 -0.37
C ASP A 108 -15.38 -4.99 -0.46
N ILE A 109 -14.54 -5.19 0.56
CA ILE A 109 -13.21 -4.59 0.67
C ILE A 109 -12.30 -5.05 -0.48
N ALA A 110 -12.39 -6.33 -0.90
CA ALA A 110 -11.56 -6.85 -1.97
C ALA A 110 -11.94 -6.22 -3.32
N ALA A 111 -13.24 -6.13 -3.61
CA ALA A 111 -13.73 -5.48 -4.82
C ALA A 111 -13.39 -4.00 -4.86
N ALA A 112 -13.49 -3.29 -3.72
CA ALA A 112 -13.12 -1.89 -3.60
C ALA A 112 -11.65 -1.62 -3.91
N LYS A 113 -10.75 -2.49 -3.43
CA LYS A 113 -9.32 -2.41 -3.72
C LYS A 113 -9.04 -2.75 -5.18
N ALA A 114 -9.72 -3.73 -5.75
CA ALA A 114 -9.56 -4.13 -7.15
C ALA A 114 -10.13 -3.11 -8.17
N ALA A 115 -11.06 -2.25 -7.73
CA ALA A 115 -11.67 -1.22 -8.58
C ALA A 115 -10.74 -0.02 -8.86
N CYS A 116 -9.65 0.10 -8.10
CA CYS A 116 -8.76 1.25 -8.13
C CYS A 116 -7.31 0.86 -8.46
N PRO A 117 -6.58 1.75 -9.17
CA PRO A 117 -5.16 1.57 -9.44
C PRO A 117 -4.35 1.59 -8.13
N LYS A 118 -3.13 1.03 -8.17
CA LYS A 118 -2.16 1.05 -7.07
C LYS A 118 -0.94 1.88 -7.47
N PRO A 119 -0.99 3.22 -7.33
CA PRO A 119 0.14 4.09 -7.60
C PRO A 119 1.36 3.73 -6.74
N LEU A 120 2.53 3.65 -7.38
CA LEU A 120 3.82 3.35 -6.76
C LEU A 120 4.82 4.44 -7.15
N GLY A 121 5.60 4.94 -6.19
CA GLY A 121 6.70 5.83 -6.48
C GLY A 121 7.77 5.14 -7.32
N ALA A 122 8.24 5.81 -8.37
CA ALA A 122 9.23 5.23 -9.27
C ALA A 122 10.62 5.07 -8.63
N ARG A 123 10.90 5.73 -7.50
CA ARG A 123 12.18 5.59 -6.78
C ARG A 123 12.05 4.56 -5.67
N VAL A 124 13.03 3.65 -5.59
CA VAL A 124 13.09 2.60 -4.57
C VAL A 124 14.50 2.51 -3.95
N VAL A 125 14.61 1.85 -2.80
CA VAL A 125 15.90 1.55 -2.15
C VAL A 125 16.02 0.04 -2.01
N GLU A 126 17.16 -0.53 -2.41
CA GLU A 126 17.46 -1.92 -2.10
C GLU A 126 17.63 -2.10 -0.59
N VAL A 127 17.00 -3.13 -0.02
CA VAL A 127 16.98 -3.37 1.42
C VAL A 127 17.17 -4.85 1.73
N ASP A 128 17.90 -5.15 2.81
CA ASP A 128 17.76 -6.43 3.49
C ASP A 128 16.63 -6.31 4.50
N LEU A 129 15.51 -6.99 4.25
CA LEU A 129 14.33 -6.93 5.10
C LEU A 129 14.63 -7.40 6.53
N ALA A 130 15.58 -8.31 6.75
CA ALA A 130 15.87 -8.81 8.10
C ALA A 130 16.57 -7.77 8.98
N THR A 131 17.29 -6.81 8.38
CA THR A 131 18.09 -5.81 9.10
C THR A 131 17.64 -4.37 8.88
N ALA A 132 16.67 -4.14 7.99
CA ALA A 132 16.15 -2.80 7.71
C ALA A 132 15.55 -2.17 8.97
N ASP A 133 15.83 -0.88 9.20
CA ASP A 133 15.23 -0.11 10.28
C ASP A 133 13.79 0.29 9.94
N TRP A 134 12.90 -0.71 9.95
CA TRP A 134 11.46 -0.51 9.73
C TRP A 134 10.84 0.42 10.78
N ALA A 135 11.42 0.44 11.99
CA ALA A 135 10.88 1.22 13.10
C ALA A 135 11.14 2.72 12.94
N GLY A 136 12.25 3.09 12.28
CA GLY A 136 12.61 4.47 11.99
C GLY A 136 11.88 5.10 10.79
N LEU A 137 11.12 4.32 10.01
CA LEU A 137 10.39 4.83 8.85
C LEU A 137 9.19 5.71 9.26
N LEU A 138 9.00 6.83 8.56
CA LEU A 138 7.85 7.71 8.72
C LEU A 138 7.08 7.80 7.40
N ALA A 139 5.79 7.50 7.42
CA ALA A 139 4.92 7.62 6.25
C ALA A 139 3.99 8.82 6.42
N GLU A 140 3.79 9.58 5.35
CA GLU A 140 2.77 10.62 5.33
C GLU A 140 2.11 10.74 3.94
N SER A 141 0.90 11.28 3.95
CA SER A 141 0.14 11.58 2.74
C SER A 141 -0.58 12.91 2.85
N SER A 142 -0.88 13.50 1.70
CA SER A 142 -1.78 14.64 1.59
C SER A 142 -2.71 14.51 0.40
N VAL A 143 -3.87 15.15 0.52
CA VAL A 143 -4.91 15.25 -0.49
C VAL A 143 -5.26 16.72 -0.70
N ASP A 144 -5.15 17.21 -1.93
CA ASP A 144 -5.42 18.61 -2.31
C ASP A 144 -4.73 19.65 -1.41
N GLY A 145 -3.51 19.32 -0.95
CA GLY A 145 -2.70 20.16 -0.07
C GLY A 145 -2.96 19.99 1.43
N TRP A 146 -3.96 19.21 1.83
CA TRP A 146 -4.28 18.92 3.22
C TRP A 146 -3.62 17.64 3.69
N GLN A 147 -2.96 17.68 4.85
CA GLN A 147 -2.32 16.49 5.42
C GLN A 147 -3.39 15.46 5.82
N TYR A 148 -3.23 14.24 5.32
CA TYR A 148 -4.25 13.20 5.40
C TYR A 148 -3.85 12.07 6.36
N GLN A 149 -2.62 11.58 6.24
CA GLN A 149 -2.01 10.63 7.15
C GLN A 149 -0.60 11.08 7.51
N ARG A 150 -0.17 10.79 8.73
CA ARG A 150 1.22 10.94 9.17
C ARG A 150 1.49 10.06 10.37
N GLY A 151 2.55 9.26 10.34
CA GLY A 151 2.91 8.48 11.50
C GLY A 151 4.07 7.51 11.27
N PRO A 152 4.58 6.94 12.36
CA PRO A 152 5.66 5.97 12.28
C PRO A 152 5.11 4.63 11.75
N VAL A 153 5.82 4.07 10.78
CA VAL A 153 5.51 2.77 10.17
C VAL A 153 5.71 1.61 11.17
N SER A 154 6.41 1.85 12.29
CA SER A 154 6.55 0.90 13.41
C SER A 154 5.22 0.43 14.01
N THR A 155 4.14 1.21 13.82
CA THR A 155 2.76 0.84 14.19
C THR A 155 2.23 -0.34 13.37
N LEU A 156 2.80 -0.58 12.20
CA LEU A 156 2.50 -1.70 11.31
C LEU A 156 3.41 -2.89 11.61
N ARG A 157 2.95 -4.08 11.21
CA ARG A 157 3.73 -5.31 11.22
C ARG A 157 4.96 -5.15 10.34
N HIS A 158 6.00 -5.86 10.74
CA HIS A 158 7.24 -5.91 10.00
C HIS A 158 7.04 -6.71 8.70
N PRO A 159 7.64 -6.32 7.56
CA PRO A 159 7.42 -6.97 6.28
C PRO A 159 7.80 -8.46 6.25
N VAL A 160 8.79 -8.88 7.04
CA VAL A 160 9.12 -10.31 7.20
C VAL A 160 7.93 -11.10 7.76
N ASP A 161 7.27 -10.60 8.82
CA ASP A 161 6.06 -11.24 9.39
C ASP A 161 4.90 -11.22 8.38
N LEU A 162 4.78 -10.14 7.58
CA LEU A 162 3.77 -10.06 6.53
C LEU A 162 3.99 -11.09 5.41
N LEU A 163 5.22 -11.26 4.93
CA LEU A 163 5.55 -12.23 3.88
C LEU A 163 5.31 -13.67 4.34
N ASP A 164 5.70 -14.01 5.58
CA ASP A 164 5.47 -15.34 6.15
C ASP A 164 3.97 -15.66 6.28
N ARG A 165 3.19 -14.71 6.79
CA ARG A 165 1.73 -14.86 6.93
C ARG A 165 1.03 -14.90 5.57
N MET A 166 1.46 -14.08 4.63
CA MET A 166 0.94 -14.07 3.27
C MET A 166 1.15 -15.44 2.61
N ALA A 167 2.35 -16.01 2.74
CA ALA A 167 2.66 -17.32 2.18
C ALA A 167 1.82 -18.45 2.81
N ALA A 168 1.49 -18.34 4.10
CA ALA A 168 0.59 -19.28 4.76
C ALA A 168 -0.86 -19.20 4.26
N VAL A 169 -1.32 -18.03 3.80
CA VAL A 169 -2.69 -17.79 3.32
C VAL A 169 -2.83 -18.02 1.82
N LEU A 170 -1.92 -17.47 1.01
CA LEU A 170 -1.97 -17.47 -0.45
C LEU A 170 -1.11 -18.55 -1.12
N GLY A 171 -0.37 -19.31 -0.31
CA GLY A 171 0.68 -20.21 -0.77
C GLY A 171 2.00 -19.48 -1.08
N PRO A 172 3.08 -20.22 -1.37
CA PRO A 172 4.34 -19.61 -1.78
C PRO A 172 4.14 -18.80 -3.07
N VAL A 173 4.68 -17.60 -3.08
CA VAL A 173 4.70 -16.74 -4.27
C VAL A 173 6.01 -16.99 -5.00
N GLU A 174 5.95 -17.50 -6.22
CA GLU A 174 7.10 -17.56 -7.13
C GLU A 174 7.20 -16.26 -7.94
N GLY A 175 8.41 -15.93 -8.39
CA GLY A 175 8.67 -14.74 -9.21
C GLY A 175 8.58 -13.42 -8.45
N ASP A 176 8.41 -12.35 -9.23
CA ASP A 176 8.42 -10.97 -8.73
C ASP A 176 7.12 -10.65 -7.99
N LEU A 177 7.23 -9.93 -6.87
CA LEU A 177 6.11 -9.62 -5.97
C LEU A 177 6.12 -8.13 -5.64
N VAL A 178 4.94 -7.53 -5.58
CA VAL A 178 4.72 -6.23 -4.92
C VAL A 178 3.75 -6.42 -3.77
N LEU A 179 4.18 -6.05 -2.57
CA LEU A 179 3.41 -6.12 -1.34
C LEU A 179 3.26 -4.72 -0.73
N PHE A 180 2.03 -4.23 -0.77
CA PHE A 180 1.54 -3.07 -0.02
C PHE A 180 1.34 -3.52 1.44
N CYS A 181 2.11 -2.94 2.37
CA CYS A 181 2.27 -3.45 3.74
C CYS A 181 1.22 -2.92 4.74
N GLY A 182 0.19 -2.26 4.25
CA GLY A 182 -0.87 -1.60 5.00
C GLY A 182 -0.57 -0.14 5.31
N THR A 183 -1.56 0.53 5.87
CA THR A 183 -1.59 1.98 6.03
C THR A 183 -1.82 2.43 7.47
N LEU A 184 -1.67 3.73 7.71
CA LEU A 184 -1.81 4.38 9.01
C LEU A 184 -3.25 4.90 9.22
N PRO A 185 -3.69 5.10 10.48
CA PRO A 185 -4.93 5.80 10.77
C PRO A 185 -4.98 7.20 10.14
N LEU A 186 -6.18 7.62 9.74
CA LEU A 186 -6.44 8.95 9.20
C LEU A 186 -6.33 10.00 10.31
N LEU A 187 -5.68 11.14 10.02
CA LEU A 187 -5.51 12.20 11.03
C LEU A 187 -6.84 12.81 11.48
N ALA A 188 -7.78 12.97 10.57
CA ALA A 188 -9.11 13.51 10.84
C ALA A 188 -10.15 12.43 11.23
N GLY A 189 -9.80 11.14 11.12
CA GLY A 189 -10.72 10.02 11.35
C GLY A 189 -11.78 9.82 10.25
N GLU A 190 -11.75 10.60 9.17
CA GLU A 190 -12.70 10.51 8.05
C GLU A 190 -11.99 10.49 6.70
N PHE A 191 -12.57 9.77 5.75
CA PHE A 191 -12.05 9.70 4.39
C PHE A 191 -12.24 11.03 3.66
N SER A 192 -11.18 11.48 2.99
CA SER A 192 -11.23 12.63 2.09
C SER A 192 -11.22 12.16 0.63
N TYR A 193 -12.03 12.80 -0.20
CA TYR A 193 -12.09 12.53 -1.64
C TYR A 193 -11.56 13.75 -2.37
N GLY A 194 -10.45 13.58 -3.08
CA GLY A 194 -9.74 14.70 -3.69
C GLY A 194 -9.06 14.34 -5.00
N GLY A 195 -8.67 15.39 -5.72
CA GLY A 195 -8.14 15.29 -7.08
C GLY A 195 -6.64 15.04 -7.14
N TYR A 196 -5.89 15.46 -6.14
CA TYR A 196 -4.44 15.39 -6.12
C TYR A 196 -3.90 14.77 -4.84
N TRP A 197 -3.14 13.70 -4.98
CA TRP A 197 -2.59 12.91 -3.89
C TRP A 197 -1.08 12.98 -3.88
N ARG A 198 -0.51 13.05 -2.68
CA ARG A 198 0.92 12.87 -2.46
C ARG A 198 1.12 11.85 -1.37
N VAL A 199 2.06 10.95 -1.59
CA VAL A 199 2.50 9.97 -0.60
C VAL A 199 4.01 10.04 -0.47
N HIS A 200 4.52 9.91 0.74
CA HIS A 200 5.96 9.85 0.98
C HIS A 200 6.32 8.96 2.15
N LEU A 201 7.50 8.38 2.04
CA LEU A 201 8.13 7.54 3.04
C LEU A 201 9.54 8.08 3.30
N GLU A 202 9.76 8.57 4.51
CA GLU A 202 11.06 9.00 4.99
C GLU A 202 11.85 7.78 5.48
N VAL A 203 13.05 7.59 4.92
CA VAL A 203 14.00 6.55 5.31
C VAL A 203 15.15 7.22 6.07
N PRO A 204 15.39 6.89 7.36
CA PRO A 204 16.46 7.50 8.14
C PRO A 204 17.83 7.39 7.48
N GLY A 205 18.48 8.52 7.20
CA GLY A 205 19.77 8.57 6.52
C GLY A 205 19.73 8.11 5.04
N GLY A 206 18.55 7.82 4.52
CA GLY A 206 18.30 7.38 3.15
C GLY A 206 17.62 8.45 2.31
N PRO A 207 17.22 8.11 1.07
CA PRO A 207 16.46 9.01 0.23
C PRO A 207 15.01 9.14 0.72
N LEU A 208 14.40 10.30 0.47
CA LEU A 208 12.94 10.42 0.48
C LEU A 208 12.38 9.61 -0.69
N LEU A 209 11.47 8.69 -0.39
CA LEU A 209 10.66 8.00 -1.37
C LEU A 209 9.33 8.74 -1.46
N SER A 210 8.87 9.04 -2.67
CA SER A 210 7.63 9.78 -2.85
C SER A 210 6.94 9.43 -4.16
N HIS A 211 5.63 9.66 -4.19
CA HIS A 211 4.84 9.69 -5.40
C HIS A 211 3.79 10.80 -5.31
N ALA A 212 3.43 11.37 -6.44
CA ALA A 212 2.32 12.30 -6.56
C ALA A 212 1.49 11.92 -7.78
N TYR A 213 0.18 11.93 -7.64
CA TYR A 213 -0.72 11.56 -8.72
C TYR A 213 -2.05 12.31 -8.66
N GLU A 214 -2.62 12.52 -9.84
CA GLU A 214 -3.95 13.11 -10.03
C GLU A 214 -4.98 12.03 -10.33
N ILE A 215 -6.20 12.26 -9.85
CA ILE A 215 -7.36 11.44 -10.17
C ILE A 215 -8.06 11.99 -11.40
N LYS A 216 -8.23 11.13 -12.39
CA LYS A 216 -9.12 11.35 -13.53
C LYS A 216 -10.34 10.46 -13.38
N GLN A 217 -11.53 11.05 -13.30
CA GLN A 217 -12.74 10.24 -13.37
C GLN A 217 -12.89 9.67 -14.78
N ARG A 218 -13.19 8.37 -14.88
CA ARG A 218 -13.59 7.78 -16.16
C ARG A 218 -14.94 8.40 -16.53
N SER A 219 -15.00 9.10 -17.67
CA SER A 219 -16.28 9.52 -18.23
C SER A 219 -17.09 8.27 -18.50
N THR A 220 -18.29 8.20 -17.93
CA THR A 220 -19.28 7.13 -18.20
C THR A 220 -19.79 7.19 -19.61
#